data_AF-A0A3D2UXX0-F1
#
_entry.id   AF-A0A3D2UXX0-F1
#
_cell.length_a   1.000
_cell.length_b   1.000
_cell.length_c   1.000
_cell.angle_alpha   90.00
_cell.angle_beta   90.00
_cell.angle_gamma   90.00
#
_symmetry.space_group_name_H-M   'P 1'
#
loop_
_entity.id
_entity.type
_entity.pdbx_description
1 polymer ?
#
loop_
_entity_poly.entity_id
_entity_poly.type
_entity_poly.pdbx_seq_one_letter_code
_entity_poly.pdbx_strand_id
1 'polypeptide(L)'
;TLPQGQTLEGSVKINFLFSPGQMIRPVVESIKLGPFDIPRVFFRRITDAKIILTSTPGWPLETNIQTLQVHPRKLQINPTVN
;
A
#
# COMPACT_ATOMS: atom_id res chain seq x y z
N THR A 1 -11.18 -14.32 24.76
CA THR A 1 -11.78 -15.02 23.60
C THR A 1 -12.51 -14.01 22.76
N LEU A 2 -12.42 -14.09 21.42
CA LEU A 2 -13.16 -13.20 20.53
C LEU A 2 -14.65 -13.59 20.54
N PRO A 3 -15.58 -12.64 20.73
CA PRO A 3 -17.00 -12.91 20.57
C PRO A 3 -17.26 -13.39 19.14
N GLN A 4 -17.89 -14.56 19.02
CA GLN A 4 -18.27 -15.11 17.72
C GLN A 4 -19.38 -14.24 17.11
N GLY A 5 -19.28 -13.93 15.82
CA GLY A 5 -20.33 -13.21 15.07
C GLY A 5 -20.33 -11.68 15.22
N GLN A 6 -19.28 -11.07 15.78
CA GLN A 6 -19.16 -9.61 15.82
C GLN A 6 -18.27 -9.06 14.70
N THR A 7 -18.70 -7.95 14.11
CA THR A 7 -17.88 -7.15 13.20
C THR A 7 -16.87 -6.36 14.03
N LEU A 8 -15.59 -6.48 13.69
CA LEU A 8 -14.53 -5.68 14.28
C LEU A 8 -14.04 -4.66 13.28
N GLU A 9 -13.79 -3.44 13.75
CA GLU A 9 -13.08 -2.45 12.94
C GLU A 9 -11.63 -2.89 12.72
N GLY A 10 -11.23 -2.90 11.46
CA GLY A 10 -9.87 -3.22 11.05
C GLY A 10 -9.14 -1.97 10.59
N SER A 11 -7.87 -1.85 10.96
CA SER A 11 -6.96 -0.86 10.38
C SER A 11 -5.71 -1.54 9.86
N VAL A 12 -5.17 -1.01 8.77
CA VAL A 12 -3.95 -1.50 8.14
C VAL A 12 -3.02 -0.34 7.93
N LYS A 13 -1.75 -0.52 8.28
CA LYS A 13 -0.67 0.41 7.93
C LYS A 13 0.17 -0.21 6.82
N ILE A 14 0.24 0.51 5.70
CA ILE A 14 1.00 0.10 4.51
C ILE A 14 2.08 1.12 4.25
N ASN A 15 3.32 0.65 4.10
CA ASN A 15 4.42 1.45 3.59
C ASN A 15 4.61 1.15 2.10
N PHE A 16 4.96 2.17 1.32
CA PHE A 16 5.29 2.00 -0.08
C PHE A 16 6.79 2.20 -0.25
N LEU A 17 7.49 1.17 -0.72
CA LEU A 17 8.90 1.24 -1.11
C LEU A 17 8.99 1.57 -2.59
N PHE A 18 9.79 2.57 -2.92
CA PHE A 18 9.93 3.08 -4.27
C PHE A 18 11.34 2.85 -4.81
N SER A 19 11.41 2.29 -6.01
CA SER A 19 12.62 2.24 -6.82
C SER A 19 12.30 2.96 -8.13
N PRO A 20 12.77 4.21 -8.31
CA PRO A 20 12.49 5.01 -9.50
C PRO A 20 12.75 4.24 -10.80
N GLY A 21 11.82 4.30 -11.74
CA GLY A 21 11.91 3.60 -13.03
C GLY A 21 11.83 2.07 -12.96
N GLN A 22 11.65 1.47 -11.78
CA GLN A 22 11.69 0.01 -11.61
C GLN A 22 10.44 -0.57 -10.97
N MET A 23 10.12 -0.16 -9.73
CA MET A 23 9.05 -0.79 -8.97
C MET A 23 8.49 0.08 -7.85
N ILE A 24 7.20 -0.12 -7.59
CA ILE A 24 6.55 0.26 -6.35
C ILE A 24 6.20 -1.03 -5.62
N ARG A 25 6.58 -1.13 -4.35
CA ARG A 25 6.24 -2.27 -3.50
C ARG A 25 5.49 -1.80 -2.26
N PRO A 26 4.17 -2.04 -2.16
CA PRO A 26 3.50 -2.01 -0.87
C PRO A 26 4.10 -3.08 0.05
N VAL A 27 4.32 -2.70 1.30
CA VAL A 27 4.73 -3.57 2.40
C VAL A 27 3.79 -3.28 3.55
N VAL A 28 3.03 -4.28 3.96
CA VAL A 28 2.16 -4.14 5.13
C VAL A 28 3.02 -4.17 6.38
N GLU A 29 2.99 -3.07 7.12
CA GLU A 29 3.71 -2.91 8.40
C GLU A 29 2.92 -3.58 9.52
N SER A 30 1.62 -3.29 9.60
CA SER A 30 0.75 -3.83 10.63
C SER A 30 -0.70 -3.93 10.18
N ILE A 31 -1.41 -4.89 10.78
CA ILE A 31 -2.86 -5.05 10.69
C ILE A 31 -3.36 -5.10 12.13
N LYS A 32 -4.34 -4.26 12.47
CA LYS A 32 -5.06 -4.31 13.74
C LYS A 32 -6.52 -4.67 13.48
N LEU A 33 -7.08 -5.55 14.30
CA LEU A 33 -8.51 -5.86 14.34
C LEU A 33 -9.02 -5.54 15.75
N GLY A 34 -9.68 -4.40 15.92
CA GLY A 34 -10.01 -3.86 17.24
C GLY A 34 -8.76 -3.73 18.13
N PRO A 35 -8.73 -4.36 19.32
CA PRO A 35 -7.58 -4.29 20.23
C PRO A 35 -6.44 -5.26 19.86
N PHE A 36 -6.58 -6.08 18.81
CA PHE A 36 -5.63 -7.13 18.48
C PHE A 36 -4.65 -6.69 17.39
N ASP A 37 -3.36 -6.77 17.69
CA ASP A 37 -2.29 -6.70 16.70
C ASP A 37 -2.12 -8.06 16.02
N ILE A 38 -2.35 -8.13 14.71
CA ILE A 38 -2.24 -9.37 13.96
C ILE A 38 -0.75 -9.67 13.72
N PRO A 39 -0.26 -10.88 14.05
CA PRO A 39 1.13 -11.23 13.76
C PRO A 39 1.40 -11.30 12.26
N ARG A 40 2.53 -10.70 11.83
CA ARG A 40 2.94 -10.62 10.42
C ARG A 40 2.98 -11.97 9.70
N VAL A 41 3.26 -13.06 10.41
CA VAL A 41 3.30 -14.42 9.84
C VAL A 41 1.99 -14.83 9.16
N PHE A 42 0.85 -14.28 9.60
CA PHE A 42 -0.47 -14.61 9.05
C PHE A 42 -0.76 -13.92 7.71
N PHE A 43 -0.18 -12.73 7.46
CA PHE A 43 -0.50 -11.95 6.26
C PHE A 43 0.70 -11.69 5.33
N ARG A 44 1.93 -11.99 5.75
CA ARG A 44 3.17 -11.67 4.99
C ARG A 44 3.17 -12.11 3.52
N ARG A 45 2.51 -13.22 3.18
CA ARG A 45 2.46 -13.74 1.80
C ARG A 45 1.34 -13.15 0.96
N ILE A 46 0.28 -12.66 1.61
CA ILE A 46 -0.91 -12.14 0.94
C ILE A 46 -0.67 -10.66 0.56
N THR A 47 0.11 -9.95 1.38
CA THR A 47 0.19 -8.48 1.31
C THR A 47 1.39 -7.93 0.54
N ASP A 48 2.40 -8.76 0.26
CA ASP A 48 3.65 -8.34 -0.40
C ASP A 48 3.55 -8.45 -1.92
N ALA A 49 2.56 -7.79 -2.53
CA ALA A 49 2.44 -7.71 -3.97
C ALA A 49 3.48 -6.75 -4.56
N LYS A 50 4.28 -7.21 -5.53
CA LYS A 50 5.17 -6.33 -6.29
C LYS A 50 4.39 -5.71 -7.45
N ILE A 51 4.32 -4.39 -7.52
CA ILE A 51 3.76 -3.68 -8.66
C ILE A 51 4.92 -3.28 -9.56
N ILE A 52 5.04 -3.96 -10.70
CA ILE A 52 6.00 -3.60 -11.73
C ILE A 52 5.38 -2.45 -12.52
N LEU A 53 6.03 -1.30 -12.51
CA LEU A 53 5.64 -0.18 -13.35
C LEU A 53 6.27 -0.39 -14.71
N THR A 54 5.45 -0.42 -15.76
CA THR A 54 5.95 -0.35 -17.15
C THR A 54 5.80 1.09 -17.59
N SER A 55 6.92 1.74 -17.93
CA SER A 55 6.89 3.10 -18.46
C SER A 55 6.11 3.12 -19.77
N THR A 56 4.98 3.81 -19.82
CA THR A 56 4.29 4.14 -21.07
C THR A 56 4.93 5.36 -21.72
N PRO A 57 4.74 5.62 -23.02
CA PRO A 57 5.06 6.92 -23.60
C PRO A 57 4.34 8.04 -22.80
N GLY A 58 5.09 9.01 -22.30
CA GLY A 58 4.58 10.04 -21.37
C GLY A 58 4.70 9.69 -19.88
N TRP A 59 5.13 8.46 -19.54
CA TRP A 59 5.60 8.14 -18.20
C TRP A 59 6.92 8.89 -17.98
N PRO A 60 7.03 9.74 -16.96
CA PRO A 60 8.28 10.44 -16.75
C PRO A 60 9.28 9.40 -16.24
N LEU A 61 10.18 8.98 -17.13
CA LEU A 61 11.36 8.16 -16.82
C LEU A 61 12.13 8.74 -15.61
N GLU A 62 11.96 10.05 -15.39
CA GLU A 62 12.53 10.86 -14.31
C GLU A 62 11.46 11.45 -13.38
N THR A 63 10.31 10.79 -13.16
CA THR A 63 9.27 11.34 -12.26
C THR A 63 9.87 11.52 -10.88
N ASN A 64 10.24 12.75 -10.53
CA ASN A 64 10.65 13.10 -9.19
C ASN A 64 9.40 12.99 -8.31
N ILE A 65 9.27 11.87 -7.60
CA ILE A 65 8.11 11.58 -6.74
C ILE A 65 8.23 12.47 -5.51
N GLN A 66 7.55 13.61 -5.52
CA GLN A 66 7.50 14.53 -4.38
C GLN A 66 6.30 14.22 -3.49
N THR A 67 5.18 13.86 -4.12
CA THR A 67 3.92 13.57 -3.41
C THR A 67 3.23 12.34 -3.98
N LEU A 68 2.58 11.57 -3.10
CA LEU A 68 1.82 10.38 -3.45
C LEU A 68 0.47 10.44 -2.74
N GLN A 69 -0.61 10.39 -3.52
CA GLN A 69 -1.97 10.25 -2.99
C GLN A 69 -2.47 8.83 -3.23
N VAL A 70 -2.86 8.17 -2.14
CA VAL A 70 -3.41 6.82 -2.16
C VAL A 70 -4.93 6.92 -2.18
N HIS A 71 -5.54 6.40 -3.23
CA HIS A 71 -7.00 6.22 -3.34
C HIS A 71 -7.35 4.73 -3.24
N PRO A 72 -8.61 4.37 -2.95
CA PRO A 72 -9.01 2.97 -2.80
C PRO A 72 -8.68 2.05 -3.99
N ARG A 73 -8.59 2.60 -5.22
CA ARG A 73 -8.36 1.83 -6.45
C ARG A 73 -7.23 2.35 -7.34
N LYS A 74 -6.54 3.42 -6.93
CA LYS A 74 -5.47 4.04 -7.73
C LYS A 74 -4.45 4.74 -6.85
N LEU A 75 -3.23 4.81 -7.35
CA LEU A 75 -2.19 5.67 -6.80
C LEU A 75 -2.02 6.86 -7.74
N GLN A 76 -1.98 8.06 -7.20
CA GLN A 76 -1.64 9.27 -7.94
C GLN A 76 -0.28 9.77 -7.47
N ILE A 77 0.60 10.03 -8.43
CA ILE A 77 1.93 10.59 -8.22
C ILE A 77 1.89 12.04 -8.67
N ASN A 78 2.39 12.96 -7.84
CA ASN A 78 2.42 14.41 -8.11
C ASN A 78 1.09 14.95 -8.65
N PRO A 79 -0.05 14.75 -7.95
CA PRO A 79 -1.32 15.28 -8.41
C PRO A 79 -1.23 16.80 -8.51
N THR A 80 -1.54 17.34 -9.68
CA THR A 80 -1.72 18.79 -9.87
C THR A 80 -2.93 19.21 -9.05
N VAL A 81 -2.73 20.11 -8.10
CA VAL A 81 -3.84 20.79 -7.43
C VAL A 81 -4.39 21.77 -8.45
N ASN A 82 -5.60 21.49 -8.95
CA ASN A 82 -6.36 22.47 -9.73
C ASN A 82 -6.89 23.57 -8.81
#